data_AF-A0A930R249-F1
#
_entry.id   AF-A0A930R249-F1
#
_cell.length_a   1.000
_cell.length_b   1.000
_cell.length_c   1.000
_cell.angle_alpha   90.00
_cell.angle_beta   90.00
_cell.angle_gamma   90.00
#
_symmetry.space_group_name_H-M   'P 1'
#
loop_
_entity.id
_entity.type
_entity.pdbx_description
1 polymer ?
#
loop_
_entity_poly.entity_id
_entity_poly.type
_entity_poly.pdbx_seq_one_letter_code
_entity_poly.pdbx_strand_id
1 'polypeptide(L)'
;MKNVVLEPNQNTWDPQPCVAYMLREFGSDNKLNMVGRCLMQIKEEHKECVDAFADCYKEACIKDHLAAKKHLAEELTDVITAATTGLAMLGYDFAARCKMQERVNEKNKARGYF
;
A
#
# COMPACT_ATOMS: atom_id res chain seq x y z
N MET A 1 -6.42 -17.11 -24.04
CA MET A 1 -6.32 -16.40 -22.75
C MET A 1 -6.72 -14.95 -23.01
N LYS A 2 -7.70 -14.40 -22.29
CA LYS A 2 -8.11 -13.00 -22.49
C LYS A 2 -7.06 -12.11 -21.83
N ASN A 3 -6.42 -11.24 -22.61
CA ASN A 3 -5.52 -10.22 -22.09
C ASN A 3 -6.36 -9.24 -21.25
N VAL A 4 -6.16 -9.26 -19.93
CA VAL A 4 -6.70 -8.24 -19.04
C VAL A 4 -5.76 -7.05 -19.12
N VAL A 5 -6.16 -6.03 -19.86
CA VAL A 5 -5.52 -4.72 -19.83
C VAL A 5 -6.11 -3.99 -18.62
N LEU A 6 -5.30 -3.83 -17.57
CA LEU A 6 -5.67 -2.97 -16.43
C LEU A 6 -5.26 -1.54 -16.78
N GLU A 7 -6.25 -0.65 -16.89
CA GLU A 7 -5.96 0.78 -17.05
C GLU A 7 -5.28 1.36 -15.80
N PRO A 8 -4.48 2.44 -15.93
CA PRO A 8 -3.82 3.08 -14.81
C PRO A 8 -4.84 3.49 -13.75
N ASN A 9 -4.61 2.99 -12.53
CA ASN A 9 -5.51 3.14 -11.41
C ASN A 9 -5.77 4.63 -11.07
N GLN A 10 -7.03 5.08 -11.18
CA GLN A 10 -7.45 6.45 -10.84
C GLN A 10 -7.79 6.65 -9.35
N ASN A 11 -7.86 5.59 -8.55
CA ASN A 11 -8.15 5.61 -7.11
C ASN A 11 -7.08 4.84 -6.35
N THR A 12 -6.39 5.45 -5.38
CA THR A 12 -5.36 4.77 -4.54
C THR A 12 -5.82 3.45 -3.90
N TRP A 13 -7.12 3.19 -3.92
CA TRP A 13 -7.78 2.02 -3.40
C TRP A 13 -8.17 0.95 -4.42
N ASP A 14 -8.12 1.14 -5.74
CA ASP A 14 -8.40 0.04 -6.69
C ASP A 14 -7.26 -1.00 -6.71
N PRO A 15 -7.50 -2.25 -7.19
CA PRO A 15 -6.46 -3.26 -7.29
C PRO A 15 -5.32 -2.71 -8.15
N GLN A 16 -4.23 -2.34 -7.48
CA GLN A 16 -3.03 -1.82 -8.12
C GLN A 16 -2.47 -2.88 -9.10
N PRO A 17 -1.73 -2.49 -10.15
CA PRO A 17 -1.19 -3.41 -11.16
C PRO A 17 -0.44 -4.62 -10.58
N CYS A 18 0.14 -4.46 -9.38
CA CYS A 18 0.75 -5.53 -8.61
C CYS A 18 -0.20 -6.70 -8.31
N VAL A 19 -1.52 -6.49 -8.17
CA VAL A 19 -2.50 -7.59 -8.05
C VAL A 19 -2.51 -8.47 -9.30
N ALA A 20 -2.51 -7.88 -10.50
CA ALA A 20 -2.46 -8.66 -11.74
C ALA A 20 -1.10 -9.35 -11.93
N TYR A 21 0.00 -8.66 -11.62
CA TYR A 21 1.33 -9.28 -11.61
C TYR A 21 1.35 -10.51 -10.70
N MET A 22 0.91 -10.34 -9.46
CA MET A 22 0.88 -11.39 -8.44
C MET A 22 0.05 -12.60 -8.89
N LEU A 23 -1.16 -12.36 -9.42
CA LEU A 23 -2.00 -13.45 -9.95
C LEU A 23 -1.38 -14.14 -11.17
N ARG A 24 -0.70 -13.38 -12.04
CA ARG A 24 -0.06 -13.92 -13.24
C ARG A 24 1.16 -14.78 -12.91
N GLU A 25 2.06 -14.28 -12.06
CA GLU A 25 3.34 -14.94 -11.76
C GLU A 25 3.20 -16.12 -10.79
N PHE A 26 2.24 -16.06 -9.87
CA PHE A 26 2.15 -17.03 -8.77
C PHE A 26 0.83 -17.82 -8.74
N GLY A 27 -0.13 -17.49 -9.61
CA GLY A 27 -1.42 -18.16 -9.68
C GLY A 27 -2.38 -17.80 -8.54
N SER A 28 -3.62 -18.29 -8.65
CA SER A 28 -4.69 -18.05 -7.68
C SER A 28 -4.77 -19.09 -6.56
N ASP A 29 -4.00 -20.17 -6.66
CA ASP A 29 -4.25 -21.41 -5.90
C ASP A 29 -3.77 -21.31 -4.45
N ASN A 30 -2.92 -20.31 -4.13
CA ASN A 30 -2.53 -20.02 -2.76
C ASN A 30 -2.48 -18.51 -2.47
N LYS A 31 -3.67 -17.90 -2.33
CA LYS A 31 -3.83 -16.48 -1.96
C LYS A 31 -3.13 -16.10 -0.65
N LEU A 32 -2.98 -17.01 0.32
CA LEU A 32 -2.29 -16.72 1.58
C LEU A 32 -0.78 -16.53 1.40
N ASN A 33 -0.15 -17.29 0.50
CA ASN A 33 1.25 -17.05 0.15
C ASN A 33 1.44 -15.64 -0.42
N MET A 34 0.48 -15.16 -1.20
CA MET A 34 0.50 -13.82 -1.79
C MET A 34 0.36 -12.74 -0.73
N VAL A 35 -0.51 -12.96 0.26
CA VAL A 35 -0.59 -12.10 1.46
C VAL A 35 0.75 -12.08 2.18
N GLY A 36 1.40 -13.23 2.37
CA GLY A 36 2.74 -13.33 2.97
C GLY A 36 3.78 -12.48 2.23
N ARG A 37 3.77 -12.49 0.89
CA ARG A 37 4.64 -11.62 0.07
C ARG A 37 4.32 -10.14 0.25
N CYS A 38 3.04 -9.75 0.29
CA CYS A 38 2.64 -8.37 0.57
C CYS A 38 3.12 -7.91 1.96
N LEU A 39 3.06 -8.78 2.97
CA LEU A 39 3.60 -8.47 4.30
C LEU A 39 5.12 -8.29 4.30
N MET A 40 5.84 -9.08 3.50
CA MET A 40 7.28 -8.89 3.31
C MET A 40 7.59 -7.58 2.60
N GLN A 41 6.80 -7.20 1.59
CA GLN A 41 6.93 -5.90 0.93
C GLN A 41 6.69 -4.77 1.94
N ILE A 42 5.59 -4.79 2.70
CA ILE A 42 5.31 -3.78 3.76
C ILE A 42 6.49 -3.62 4.73
N LYS A 43 7.18 -4.71 5.06
CA LYS A 43 8.37 -4.63 5.93
C LYS A 43 9.54 -3.89 5.26
N GLU A 44 9.75 -4.11 3.97
CA GLU A 44 10.77 -3.40 3.19
C GLU A 44 10.42 -1.92 3.06
N GLU A 45 9.20 -1.61 2.61
CA GLU A 45 8.71 -0.23 2.47
C GLU A 45 8.72 0.52 3.81
N HIS A 46 8.48 -0.17 4.94
CA HIS A 46 8.61 0.43 6.26
C HIS A 46 10.07 0.85 6.54
N LYS A 47 11.04 0.03 6.14
CA LYS A 47 12.46 0.37 6.29
C LYS A 47 12.79 1.61 5.44
N GLU A 48 12.33 1.65 4.19
CA GLU A 48 12.55 2.77 3.27
C GLU A 48 11.85 4.04 3.76
N CYS A 49 10.62 3.95 4.29
CA CYS A 49 9.94 5.05 4.99
C CYS A 49 10.77 5.63 6.13
N VAL A 50 11.37 4.78 6.97
CA VAL A 50 12.19 5.23 8.11
C VAL A 50 13.47 5.93 7.63
N ASP A 51 14.11 5.38 6.59
CA ASP A 51 15.31 5.96 6.00
C ASP A 51 14.97 7.33 5.35
N ALA A 52 13.90 7.43 4.56
CA ALA A 52 13.40 8.68 3.97
C ALA A 52 12.93 9.72 5.00
N PHE A 53 12.33 9.27 6.10
CA PHE A 53 11.95 10.14 7.22
C PHE A 53 13.19 10.72 7.92
N ALA A 54 14.25 9.93 8.10
CA ALA A 54 15.50 10.41 8.67
C ALA A 54 16.15 11.48 7.78
N ASP A 55 16.09 11.32 6.46
CA ASP A 55 16.63 12.29 5.51
C ASP A 55 15.89 13.63 5.55
N CYS A 56 14.58 13.63 5.86
CA CYS A 56 13.83 14.88 6.08
C CYS A 56 14.43 15.81 7.15
N TYR A 57 15.27 15.30 8.06
CA TYR A 57 15.94 16.10 9.11
C TYR A 57 17.40 16.46 8.81
N LYS A 58 18.01 15.90 7.76
CA LYS A 58 19.43 16.09 7.45
C LYS A 58 19.71 17.27 6.51
N GLU A 59 18.68 17.81 5.87
CA GLU A 59 18.86 18.65 4.68
C GLU A 59 19.28 20.10 4.94
N ALA A 60 20.24 20.57 4.13
CA ALA A 60 20.88 21.89 4.27
C ALA A 60 20.11 23.02 3.57
N CYS A 61 19.20 22.72 2.64
CA CYS A 61 18.41 23.72 1.93
C CYS A 61 16.95 23.30 1.69
N ILE A 62 16.09 24.30 1.39
CA ILE A 62 14.64 24.11 1.19
C ILE A 62 14.33 23.12 0.05
N LYS A 63 15.13 23.11 -1.03
CA LYS A 63 14.90 22.22 -2.17
C LYS A 63 15.10 20.76 -1.77
N ASP A 64 16.16 20.47 -1.04
CA ASP A 64 16.48 19.10 -0.63
C ASP A 64 15.45 18.58 0.37
N HIS A 65 15.01 19.43 1.30
CA HIS A 65 13.91 19.10 2.22
C HIS A 65 12.58 18.82 1.50
N LEU A 66 12.27 19.51 0.38
CA LEU A 66 11.10 19.19 -0.43
C LEU A 66 11.26 17.86 -1.17
N ALA A 67 12.46 17.53 -1.63
CA ALA A 67 12.76 16.24 -2.26
C ALA A 67 12.62 15.09 -1.26
N ALA A 68 13.18 15.21 -0.06
CA ALA A 68 13.05 14.21 1.01
C ALA A 68 11.58 13.97 1.40
N LYS A 69 10.78 15.04 1.51
CA LYS A 69 9.33 14.91 1.78
C LYS A 69 8.57 14.21 0.65
N LYS A 70 8.95 14.45 -0.61
CA LYS A 70 8.34 13.76 -1.75
C LYS A 70 8.68 12.28 -1.74
N HIS A 71 9.94 11.95 -1.47
CA HIS A 71 10.39 10.57 -1.32
C HIS A 71 9.62 9.87 -0.19
N LEU A 72 9.54 10.45 1.01
CA LEU A 72 8.74 9.88 2.09
C LEU A 72 7.25 9.65 1.72
N ALA A 73 6.66 10.55 0.93
CA ALA A 73 5.29 10.39 0.47
C ALA A 73 5.13 9.23 -0.53
N GLU A 74 6.14 8.96 -1.35
CA GLU A 74 6.21 7.81 -2.26
C GLU A 74 6.28 6.50 -1.47
N GLU A 75 7.22 6.38 -0.54
CA GLU A 75 7.38 5.18 0.31
C GLU A 75 6.11 4.86 1.12
N LEU A 76 5.46 5.88 1.68
CA LEU A 76 4.18 5.71 2.39
C LEU A 76 3.07 5.24 1.44
N THR A 77 3.11 5.66 0.18
CA THR A 77 2.15 5.21 -0.84
C THR A 77 2.43 3.76 -1.23
N ASP A 78 3.70 3.33 -1.28
CA ASP A 78 4.05 1.94 -1.55
C ASP A 78 3.64 0.99 -0.42
N VAL A 79 3.73 1.43 0.85
CA VAL A 79 3.09 0.72 1.98
C VAL A 79 1.59 0.51 1.75
N ILE A 80 0.87 1.57 1.34
CA ILE A 80 -0.57 1.49 1.05
C ILE A 80 -0.84 0.52 -0.12
N THR A 81 -0.03 0.57 -1.17
CA THR A 81 -0.12 -0.33 -2.32
C THR A 81 0.06 -1.79 -1.92
N ALA A 82 1.08 -2.11 -1.12
CA ALA A 82 1.32 -3.46 -0.65
C ALA A 82 0.17 -3.96 0.26
N ALA A 83 -0.32 -3.11 1.16
CA ALA A 83 -1.44 -3.43 2.05
C ALA A 83 -2.75 -3.68 1.31
N THR A 84 -3.12 -2.79 0.38
CA THR A 84 -4.34 -2.94 -0.44
C THR A 84 -4.28 -4.15 -1.36
N THR A 85 -3.10 -4.50 -1.87
CA THR A 85 -2.86 -5.74 -2.62
C THR A 85 -3.09 -6.97 -1.75
N GLY A 86 -2.55 -6.99 -0.52
CA GLY A 86 -2.80 -8.07 0.43
C GLY A 86 -4.29 -8.24 0.75
N LEU A 87 -5.02 -7.14 0.94
CA LEU A 87 -6.47 -7.16 1.13
C LEU A 87 -7.21 -7.72 -0.09
N ALA A 88 -6.81 -7.34 -1.31
CA ALA A 88 -7.39 -7.92 -2.54
C ALA A 88 -7.13 -9.43 -2.63
N MET A 89 -5.94 -9.90 -2.23
CA MET A 89 -5.63 -11.34 -2.15
C MET A 89 -6.49 -12.05 -1.10
N LEU A 90 -6.85 -11.39 0.01
CA LEU A 90 -7.82 -11.89 0.99
C LEU A 90 -9.28 -11.87 0.49
N GLY A 91 -9.54 -11.35 -0.70
CA GLY A 91 -10.88 -11.23 -1.26
C GLY A 91 -11.64 -9.96 -0.84
N TYR A 92 -10.96 -8.99 -0.24
CA TYR A 92 -11.55 -7.69 0.08
C TYR A 92 -11.42 -6.79 -1.13
N ASP A 93 -12.52 -6.65 -1.88
CA ASP A 93 -12.66 -5.65 -2.94
C ASP A 93 -12.75 -4.23 -2.37
N PHE A 94 -12.94 -3.23 -3.24
CA PHE A 94 -13.01 -1.83 -2.83
C PHE A 94 -14.12 -1.56 -1.80
N ALA A 95 -15.33 -2.06 -2.06
CA ALA A 95 -16.46 -1.87 -1.15
C ALA A 95 -16.23 -2.53 0.22
N ALA A 96 -15.64 -3.73 0.23
CA ALA A 96 -15.26 -4.42 1.46
C ALA A 96 -14.16 -3.67 2.23
N ARG A 97 -13.18 -3.07 1.52
CA ARG A 97 -12.15 -2.22 2.14
C ARG A 97 -12.75 -0.96 2.77
N CYS A 98 -13.68 -0.28 2.09
CA CYS A 98 -14.36 0.90 2.64
C CYS A 98 -15.10 0.56 3.96
N LYS A 99 -15.88 -0.53 3.97
CA LYS A 99 -16.56 -1.00 5.19
C LYS A 99 -15.59 -1.36 6.31
N MET A 100 -14.44 -1.96 5.97
CA MET A 100 -13.41 -2.26 6.96
C MET A 100 -12.78 -0.97 7.52
N GLN A 101 -12.57 0.05 6.70
CA GLN A 101 -12.06 1.35 7.14
C GLN A 101 -13.05 2.06 8.07
N GLU A 102 -14.36 2.01 7.78
CA GLU A 102 -15.40 2.51 8.69
C GLU A 102 -15.30 1.87 10.07
N ARG A 103 -15.20 0.54 10.12
CA ARG A 103 -15.02 -0.20 11.38
C ARG A 103 -13.73 0.17 12.12
N VAL A 104 -12.63 0.40 11.41
CA VAL A 104 -11.37 0.86 12.01
C VAL A 104 -11.53 2.28 12.57
N ASN A 105 -12.21 3.16 11.85
CA ASN A 105 -12.50 4.53 12.29
C ASN A 105 -13.37 4.54 13.55
N GLU A 106 -14.40 3.70 13.64
CA GLU A 106 -15.21 3.54 14.85
C GLU A 106 -14.38 3.10 16.06
N LYS A 107 -13.46 2.14 15.87
CA LYS A 107 -12.51 1.74 16.92
C LYS A 107 -11.61 2.89 17.36
N ASN A 108 -11.14 3.71 16.41
CA ASN A 108 -10.30 4.87 16.71
C ASN A 108 -11.10 5.99 17.40
N LYS A 109 -12.38 6.19 17.06
CA LYS A 109 -13.28 7.08 17.81
C LYS A 109 -13.45 6.62 19.25
N ALA A 110 -13.67 5.33 19.48
CA ALA A 110 -13.78 4.76 20.82
C ALA A 110 -12.48 4.91 21.65
N ARG A 111 -11.33 5.10 21.00
CA ARG A 111 -10.03 5.36 21.65
C ARG A 111 -9.74 6.85 21.89
N GLY A 112 -10.58 7.76 21.40
CA GLY A 112 -10.38 9.21 21.53
C GLY A 112 -9.38 9.82 20.55
N TYR A 113 -9.15 9.20 19.39
CA TYR A 113 -8.26 9.77 18.35
C TYR A 113 -8.92 10.83 17.45
N PHE A 114 -10.18 11.19 17.73
CA PHE A 114 -11.00 12.13 16.95
C PHE A 114 -11.30 13.39 17.76
#